data_AF-R7Z0U7-F1
#
_entry.id   AF-R7Z0U7-F1
#
_cell.length_a   1.000
_cell.length_b   1.000
_cell.length_c   1.000
_cell.angle_alpha   90.00
_cell.angle_beta   90.00
_cell.angle_gamma   90.00
#
_symmetry.space_group_name_H-M   'P 1'
#
loop_
_entity.id
_entity.type
_entity.pdbx_description
1 polymer ?
#
loop_
_entity_poly.entity_id
_entity_poly.type
_entity_poly.pdbx_seq_one_letter_code
_entity_poly.pdbx_strand_id
1 'polypeptide(L)'
;MTMQGIVAMFVLVELTTEKIDSILREARSRPYEPWCYWLADQYETAPPDTDEGGIDGTKAPIDKDWKSPFIGRTLRECADFLRKAPSSAWLDRNFFAVVEEHTLDKGVITLCRIGNWVGEGDEITSLPARLRESGDLLGGMDPDSWDEWLEDTKRTGKPA
;
A
#
# COMPACT_ATOMS: atom_id res chain seq x y z
N MET A 1 8.91 16.36 -1.50
CA MET A 1 9.13 15.37 -0.43
C MET A 1 9.01 14.02 -1.12
N THR A 2 10.11 13.27 -1.20
CA THR A 2 10.20 12.07 -2.04
C THR A 2 9.66 10.87 -1.27
N MET A 3 8.68 10.15 -1.85
CA MET A 3 8.37 8.77 -1.42
C MET A 3 9.70 8.02 -1.25
N GLN A 4 9.89 7.36 -0.10
CA GLN A 4 11.12 6.62 0.19
C GLN A 4 11.19 5.28 -0.55
N GLY A 5 10.10 4.89 -1.23
CA GLY A 5 10.01 3.75 -2.12
C GLY A 5 8.57 3.55 -2.60
N ILE A 6 8.33 2.48 -3.37
CA ILE A 6 6.97 2.05 -3.71
C ILE A 6 6.29 1.45 -2.49
N VAL A 7 5.00 1.74 -2.33
CA VAL A 7 4.21 1.21 -1.22
C VAL A 7 3.82 -0.24 -1.52
N ALA A 8 4.11 -1.13 -0.58
CA ALA A 8 3.68 -2.52 -0.68
C ALA A 8 2.16 -2.63 -0.44
N MET A 9 1.46 -3.36 -1.30
CA MET A 9 0.06 -3.70 -1.16
C MET A 9 -0.09 -5.20 -0.89
N PHE A 10 -0.54 -5.56 0.30
CA PHE A 10 -0.77 -6.93 0.71
C PHE A 10 -2.23 -7.31 0.51
N VAL A 11 -2.48 -8.45 -0.15
CA VAL A 11 -3.84 -8.99 -0.31
C VAL A 11 -4.08 -10.05 0.75
N LEU A 12 -4.90 -9.76 1.76
CA LEU A 12 -5.07 -10.62 2.94
C LEU A 12 -6.25 -11.61 2.80
N VAL A 13 -6.97 -11.54 1.70
CA VAL A 13 -8.16 -12.34 1.40
C VAL A 13 -8.10 -12.93 -0.01
N GLU A 14 -8.80 -14.02 -0.26
CA GLU A 14 -8.85 -14.62 -1.61
C GLU A 14 -9.60 -13.67 -2.55
N LEU A 15 -8.97 -13.29 -3.67
CA LEU A 15 -9.56 -12.48 -4.73
C LEU A 15 -9.24 -13.09 -6.09
N THR A 16 -10.13 -12.85 -7.05
CA THR A 16 -9.81 -13.14 -8.44
C THR A 16 -8.80 -12.13 -8.96
N THR A 17 -8.00 -12.53 -9.94
CA THR A 17 -7.01 -11.65 -10.57
C THR A 17 -7.68 -10.44 -11.21
N GLU A 18 -8.89 -10.57 -11.74
CA GLU A 18 -9.67 -9.45 -12.29
C GLU A 18 -10.01 -8.40 -11.23
N LYS A 19 -10.31 -8.83 -10.00
CA LYS A 19 -10.61 -7.90 -8.91
C LYS A 19 -9.34 -7.16 -8.47
N ILE A 20 -8.20 -7.84 -8.37
CA ILE A 20 -6.91 -7.21 -8.04
C ILE A 20 -6.50 -6.22 -9.13
N ASP A 21 -6.66 -6.61 -10.39
CA ASP A 21 -6.48 -5.78 -11.57
C ASP A 21 -7.33 -4.50 -11.52
N SER A 22 -8.60 -4.62 -11.14
CA SER A 22 -9.50 -3.49 -10.93
C SER A 22 -8.99 -2.58 -9.82
N ILE A 23 -8.48 -3.17 -8.72
CA ILE A 23 -7.98 -2.41 -7.58
C ILE A 23 -6.76 -1.58 -7.98
N LEU A 24 -5.78 -2.20 -8.62
CA LEU A 24 -4.57 -1.53 -9.09
C LEU A 24 -4.90 -0.39 -10.07
N ARG A 25 -5.85 -0.62 -10.99
CA ARG A 25 -6.28 0.40 -11.97
C ARG A 25 -7.03 1.56 -11.32
N GLU A 26 -7.82 1.29 -10.28
CA GLU A 26 -8.59 2.33 -9.58
C GLU A 26 -7.70 3.15 -8.64
N ALA A 27 -6.75 2.50 -7.95
CA ALA A 27 -5.71 3.16 -7.16
C ALA A 27 -4.85 4.12 -8.00
N ARG A 28 -4.70 3.81 -9.29
CA ARG A 28 -4.06 4.68 -10.26
C ARG A 28 -5.03 5.78 -10.67
N SER A 29 -4.98 6.92 -9.97
CA SER A 29 -5.95 8.01 -10.13
C SER A 29 -6.09 8.49 -11.59
N ARG A 30 -4.99 8.48 -12.36
CA ARG A 30 -4.98 8.81 -13.80
C ARG A 30 -4.15 7.84 -14.66
N PRO A 31 -4.51 7.61 -15.94
CA PRO A 31 -3.77 6.74 -16.86
C PRO A 31 -2.32 7.13 -17.18
N TYR A 32 -1.88 8.33 -16.79
CA TYR A 32 -0.51 8.81 -16.98
C TYR A 32 0.31 8.84 -15.70
N GLU A 33 -0.32 8.57 -14.55
CA GLU A 33 0.38 8.50 -13.27
C GLU A 33 1.09 7.16 -13.10
N PRO A 34 2.18 7.13 -12.31
CA PRO A 34 2.86 5.88 -12.00
C PRO A 34 1.96 4.94 -11.20
N TRP A 35 2.28 3.66 -11.20
CA TRP A 35 1.60 2.69 -10.35
C TRP A 35 2.14 2.83 -8.94
N CYS A 36 1.31 3.28 -8.00
CA CYS A 36 1.75 3.60 -6.63
C CYS A 36 2.02 2.35 -5.76
N TYR A 37 1.48 1.20 -6.16
CA TYR A 37 1.50 -0.03 -5.37
C TYR A 37 2.26 -1.15 -6.04
N TRP A 38 3.19 -1.76 -5.29
CA TRP A 38 3.71 -3.08 -5.60
C TRP A 38 2.83 -4.14 -4.93
N LEU A 39 2.30 -5.07 -5.71
CA LEU A 39 1.54 -6.21 -5.21
C LEU A 39 2.50 -7.17 -4.50
N ALA A 40 2.42 -7.21 -3.17
CA ALA A 40 3.41 -7.90 -2.36
C ALA A 40 3.33 -9.43 -2.55
N ASP A 41 4.45 -10.01 -2.98
CA ASP A 41 4.64 -11.47 -3.05
C ASP A 41 6.04 -11.90 -2.56
N GLN A 42 7.02 -11.99 -3.44
CA GLN A 42 8.42 -12.30 -3.20
C GLN A 42 9.28 -11.07 -3.52
N TYR A 43 10.37 -10.85 -2.79
CA TYR A 43 11.18 -9.63 -2.97
C TYR A 43 11.81 -9.50 -4.37
N GLU A 44 11.94 -10.60 -5.11
CA GLU A 44 12.45 -10.64 -6.48
C GLU A 44 11.56 -9.90 -7.47
N THR A 45 10.27 -9.75 -7.17
CA THR A 45 9.33 -8.98 -8.02
C THR A 45 9.25 -7.52 -7.57
N ALA A 46 9.84 -7.18 -6.43
CA ALA A 46 9.78 -5.83 -5.89
C ALA A 46 10.52 -4.86 -6.83
N PRO A 47 10.01 -3.61 -6.95
CA PRO A 47 10.73 -2.49 -7.54
C PRO A 47 12.21 -2.48 -7.15
N PRO A 48 13.16 -2.62 -8.10
CA PRO A 48 14.58 -2.54 -7.77
C PRO A 48 14.96 -1.10 -7.39
N ASP A 49 15.86 -0.94 -6.43
CA ASP A 49 16.46 0.36 -6.12
C ASP A 49 17.47 0.75 -7.21
N THR A 50 17.03 1.63 -8.12
CA THR A 50 17.82 2.10 -9.27
C THR A 50 18.01 3.60 -9.21
N ASP A 51 19.21 4.07 -9.53
CA ASP A 51 19.54 5.51 -9.64
C ASP A 51 18.70 6.23 -10.71
N GLU A 52 18.13 5.48 -11.66
CA GLU A 52 17.20 5.96 -12.67
C GLU A 52 15.80 6.09 -12.06
N GLY A 53 15.55 7.22 -11.40
CA GLY A 53 14.26 7.51 -10.77
C GLY A 53 13.06 7.26 -11.70
N GLY A 54 12.10 6.47 -11.23
CA GLY A 54 10.88 6.17 -11.97
C GLY A 54 10.47 4.70 -11.95
N ILE A 55 10.61 4.00 -10.82
CA ILE A 55 10.14 2.61 -10.76
C ILE A 55 8.64 2.63 -10.47
N ASP A 56 7.87 2.07 -11.40
CA ASP A 56 6.45 1.81 -11.22
C ASP A 56 6.24 0.61 -10.28
N GLY A 57 5.14 0.62 -9.53
CA GLY A 57 4.59 -0.57 -8.90
C GLY A 57 4.04 -1.60 -9.90
N THR A 58 3.26 -2.55 -9.40
CA THR A 58 2.70 -3.64 -10.19
C THR A 58 1.66 -3.13 -11.19
N LYS A 59 1.92 -3.37 -12.48
CA LYS A 59 1.02 -2.98 -13.57
C LYS A 59 -0.04 -4.05 -13.79
N ALA A 60 -1.30 -3.63 -13.91
CA ALA A 60 -2.35 -4.50 -14.42
C ALA A 60 -2.26 -4.62 -15.97
N PRO A 61 -2.55 -5.78 -16.57
CA PRO A 61 -3.00 -7.01 -15.93
C PRO A 61 -1.89 -7.80 -15.23
N ILE A 62 -2.20 -8.38 -14.06
CA ILE A 62 -1.31 -9.31 -13.37
C ILE A 62 -1.38 -10.73 -13.97
N ASP A 63 -0.46 -11.59 -13.55
CA ASP A 63 -0.50 -13.02 -13.90
C ASP A 63 -1.81 -13.66 -13.42
N LYS A 64 -2.45 -14.45 -14.29
CA LYS A 64 -3.72 -15.14 -14.01
C LYS A 64 -3.59 -16.20 -12.93
N ASP A 65 -2.38 -16.74 -12.76
CA ASP A 65 -2.08 -17.75 -11.76
C ASP A 65 -1.53 -17.14 -10.47
N TRP A 66 -1.44 -15.79 -10.38
CA TRP A 66 -0.98 -15.11 -9.19
C TRP A 66 -1.89 -15.41 -7.99
N LYS A 67 -1.26 -15.73 -6.86
CA LYS A 67 -1.93 -15.96 -5.58
C LYS A 67 -1.19 -15.23 -4.48
N SER A 68 -1.94 -14.57 -3.60
CA SER A 68 -1.34 -13.86 -2.48
C SER A 68 -0.72 -14.84 -1.48
N PRO A 69 0.57 -14.69 -1.14
CA PRO A 69 1.17 -15.47 -0.05
C PRO A 69 0.82 -14.92 1.35
N PHE A 70 0.00 -13.87 1.42
CA PHE A 70 -0.37 -13.14 2.64
C PHE A 70 -1.81 -13.38 3.10
N ILE A 71 -2.55 -14.30 2.47
CA ILE A 71 -3.92 -14.62 2.89
C ILE A 71 -3.95 -15.02 4.37
N GLY A 72 -4.83 -14.37 5.13
CA GLY A 72 -5.01 -14.61 6.57
C GLY A 72 -3.90 -14.05 7.46
N ARG A 73 -2.89 -13.36 6.91
CA ARG A 73 -1.85 -12.72 7.72
C ARG A 73 -2.36 -11.45 8.38
N THR A 74 -1.74 -11.12 9.50
CA THR A 74 -1.98 -9.89 10.27
C THR A 74 -1.21 -8.71 9.71
N LEU A 75 -1.63 -7.49 10.06
CA LEU A 75 -0.88 -6.27 9.77
C LEU A 75 0.56 -6.32 10.32
N ARG A 76 0.74 -6.95 11.49
CA ARG A 76 2.05 -7.15 12.12
C ARG A 76 2.97 -8.00 11.26
N GLU A 77 2.47 -9.11 10.73
CA GLU A 77 3.25 -9.99 9.85
C GLU A 77 3.58 -9.31 8.51
N CYS A 78 2.70 -8.45 8.00
CA CYS A 78 2.98 -7.64 6.81
C CYS A 78 4.09 -6.62 7.08
N ALA A 79 4.01 -5.90 8.21
CA ALA A 79 5.06 -4.98 8.64
C ALA A 79 6.41 -5.69 8.85
N ASP A 80 6.41 -6.88 9.46
CA ASP A 80 7.62 -7.67 9.68
C ASP A 80 8.21 -8.20 8.37
N PHE A 81 7.38 -8.53 7.38
CA PHE A 81 7.84 -8.83 6.03
C PHE A 81 8.49 -7.59 5.40
N LEU A 82 7.86 -6.42 5.48
CA LEU A 82 8.38 -5.19 4.88
C LEU A 82 9.71 -4.76 5.50
N ARG A 83 9.86 -4.88 6.82
CA ARG A 83 11.12 -4.60 7.53
C ARG A 83 12.28 -5.47 7.06
N LYS A 84 11.99 -6.71 6.67
CA LYS A 84 12.98 -7.68 6.17
C LYS A 84 13.29 -7.52 4.68
N ALA A 85 12.64 -6.57 4.00
CA ALA A 85 12.93 -6.33 2.59
C ALA A 85 14.42 -6.04 2.37
N PRO A 86 15.04 -6.61 1.32
CA PRO A 86 16.43 -6.34 1.01
C PRO A 86 16.62 -4.85 0.67
N SER A 87 17.81 -4.31 0.91
CA SER A 87 18.12 -2.92 0.56
C SER A 87 18.09 -2.66 -0.95
N SER A 88 18.15 -3.70 -1.78
CA SER A 88 18.01 -3.62 -3.22
C SER A 88 16.55 -3.45 -3.69
N ALA A 89 15.58 -3.55 -2.79
CA ALA A 89 14.16 -3.31 -3.10
C ALA A 89 13.79 -1.87 -2.70
N TRP A 90 13.34 -1.09 -3.67
CA TRP A 90 12.87 0.27 -3.51
C TRP A 90 11.43 0.29 -2.96
N LEU A 91 11.30 -0.09 -1.70
CA LEU A 91 10.03 -0.16 -0.99
C LEU A 91 9.97 0.86 0.14
N ASP A 92 8.81 1.48 0.31
CA ASP A 92 8.51 2.24 1.52
C ASP A 92 8.45 1.26 2.70
N ARG A 93 9.20 1.52 3.77
CA ARG A 93 9.25 0.67 4.97
C ARG A 93 8.40 1.17 6.12
N ASN A 94 7.83 2.36 5.97
CA ASN A 94 7.01 3.02 6.98
C ASN A 94 5.53 2.91 6.63
N PHE A 95 5.19 2.82 5.34
CA PHE A 95 3.82 2.72 4.87
C PHE A 95 3.58 1.46 4.05
N PHE A 96 2.40 0.87 4.23
CA PHE A 96 1.90 -0.20 3.39
C PHE A 96 0.39 -0.12 3.28
N ALA A 97 -0.17 -0.79 2.28
CA ALA A 97 -1.60 -0.93 2.09
C ALA A 97 -2.00 -2.39 2.25
N VAL A 98 -3.22 -2.63 2.74
CA VAL A 98 -3.81 -3.97 2.80
C VAL A 98 -5.19 -3.99 2.19
N VAL A 99 -5.48 -5.11 1.53
CA VAL A 99 -6.79 -5.44 0.98
C VAL A 99 -7.39 -6.54 1.85
N GLU A 100 -8.49 -6.19 2.52
CA GLU A 100 -9.22 -7.05 3.46
C GLU A 100 -10.70 -7.15 3.08
N GLU A 101 -11.40 -8.19 3.55
CA GLU A 101 -12.79 -8.50 3.15
C GLU A 101 -13.73 -7.30 3.27
N HIS A 102 -13.63 -6.56 4.37
CA HIS A 102 -14.51 -5.43 4.69
C HIS A 102 -14.17 -4.12 3.95
N THR A 103 -13.04 -4.07 3.24
CA THR A 103 -12.56 -2.87 2.52
C THR A 103 -13.07 -2.83 1.07
N LEU A 104 -13.34 -4.00 0.49
CA LEU A 104 -13.57 -4.16 -0.95
C LEU A 104 -14.96 -3.73 -1.45
N ASP A 105 -15.99 -3.88 -0.61
CA ASP A 105 -17.38 -3.57 -1.00
C ASP A 105 -17.66 -2.06 -1.08
N LYS A 106 -16.71 -1.23 -0.61
CA LYS A 106 -16.88 0.23 -0.49
C LYS A 106 -15.93 1.04 -1.37
N GLY A 107 -15.11 0.40 -2.21
CA GLY A 107 -14.05 1.09 -2.96
C GLY A 107 -13.00 1.71 -2.03
N VAL A 108 -12.67 0.97 -0.97
CA VAL A 108 -11.76 1.40 0.09
C VAL A 108 -10.58 0.45 0.14
N ILE A 109 -9.41 0.96 0.52
CA ILE A 109 -8.22 0.20 0.91
C ILE A 109 -7.82 0.63 2.30
N THR A 110 -7.20 -0.25 3.08
CA THR A 110 -6.66 0.13 4.38
C THR A 110 -5.21 0.56 4.18
N LEU A 111 -4.90 1.81 4.53
CA LEU A 111 -3.52 2.29 4.61
C LEU A 111 -3.01 2.05 6.03
N CYS A 112 -1.74 1.68 6.15
CA CYS A 112 -1.07 1.41 7.41
C CYS A 112 0.23 2.22 7.51
N ARG A 113 0.51 2.70 8.72
CA ARG A 113 1.79 3.33 9.10
C ARG A 113 2.45 2.49 10.20
N ILE A 114 3.76 2.28 10.07
CA ILE A 114 4.62 1.64 11.05
C ILE A 114 5.39 2.73 11.78
N GLY A 115 5.27 2.77 13.10
CA GLY A 115 5.91 3.78 13.94
C GLY A 115 5.35 5.19 13.72
N ASN A 116 6.15 6.18 14.06
CA ASN A 116 5.87 7.59 13.83
C ASN A 116 6.43 8.07 12.48
N TRP A 117 6.26 9.36 12.18
CA TRP A 117 6.73 9.96 10.91
C TRP A 117 8.23 9.78 10.63
N VAL A 118 9.06 9.71 11.67
CA VAL A 118 10.51 9.51 11.53
C VAL A 118 10.90 8.03 11.56
N GLY A 119 9.92 7.11 11.50
CA GLY A 119 10.15 5.66 11.47
C GLY A 119 10.57 5.08 12.82
N GLU A 120 10.36 5.80 13.92
CA GLU A 120 10.63 5.30 15.27
C GLU A 120 9.41 4.58 15.85
N GLY A 121 9.68 3.50 16.59
CA GLY A 121 8.67 2.67 17.22
C GLY A 121 8.19 1.52 16.34
N ASP A 122 7.27 0.72 16.89
CA ASP A 122 6.73 -0.47 16.23
C ASP A 122 5.20 -0.50 16.20
N GLU A 123 4.54 0.54 16.68
CA GLU A 123 3.09 0.64 16.62
C GLU A 123 2.62 0.64 15.16
N ILE A 124 1.56 -0.12 14.86
CA ILE A 124 0.91 -0.07 13.56
C ILE A 124 -0.40 0.66 13.75
N THR A 125 -0.55 1.77 13.06
CA THR A 125 -1.82 2.48 12.94
C THR A 125 -2.36 2.28 11.54
N SER A 126 -3.69 2.29 11.40
CA SER A 126 -4.34 2.07 10.13
C SER A 126 -5.56 2.95 9.99
N LEU A 127 -5.86 3.36 8.75
CA LEU A 127 -7.09 4.05 8.41
C LEU A 127 -7.63 3.55 7.07
N PRO A 128 -8.97 3.49 6.90
CA PRO A 128 -9.57 3.29 5.59
C PRO A 128 -9.36 4.53 4.71
N ALA A 129 -8.97 4.32 3.46
CA ALA A 129 -8.82 5.35 2.45
C ALA A 129 -9.62 5.00 1.19
N ARG A 130 -10.16 5.99 0.50
CA ARG A 130 -10.76 5.78 -0.82
C ARG A 130 -9.71 5.27 -1.79
N LEU A 131 -10.02 4.17 -2.49
CA LEU A 131 -9.06 3.52 -3.37
C LEU A 131 -8.51 4.50 -4.42
N ARG A 132 -9.40 5.28 -5.05
CA ARG A 132 -9.03 6.28 -6.06
C ARG A 132 -8.09 7.39 -5.58
N GLU A 133 -8.16 7.74 -4.29
CA GLU A 133 -7.42 8.85 -3.69
C GLU A 133 -6.19 8.36 -2.91
N SER A 134 -6.09 7.04 -2.70
CA SER A 134 -5.03 6.42 -1.89
C SER A 134 -3.61 6.68 -2.40
N GLY A 135 -3.41 6.72 -3.73
CA GLY A 135 -2.12 7.11 -4.33
C GLY A 135 -1.75 8.57 -4.06
N ASP A 136 -2.73 9.48 -4.14
CA ASP A 136 -2.54 10.91 -3.87
C ASP A 136 -2.26 11.16 -2.37
N LEU A 137 -2.96 10.46 -1.47
CA LEU A 137 -2.71 10.51 -0.03
C LEU A 137 -1.28 10.08 0.31
N LEU A 138 -0.78 9.02 -0.33
CA LEU A 138 0.60 8.56 -0.13
C LEU A 138 1.63 9.54 -0.71
N GLY A 139 1.36 10.13 -1.87
CA GLY A 139 2.27 11.09 -2.50
C GLY A 139 2.28 12.48 -1.84
N GLY A 140 1.17 12.86 -1.22
CA GLY A 140 0.98 14.16 -0.55
C GLY A 140 1.28 14.16 0.95
N MET A 141 1.76 13.04 1.51
CA MET A 141 1.88 12.89 2.94
C MET A 141 2.96 13.81 3.54
N ASP A 142 2.62 14.45 4.65
CA ASP A 142 3.52 15.22 5.50
C ASP A 142 3.41 14.74 6.98
N PRO A 143 4.26 15.22 7.90
CA PRO A 143 4.29 14.74 9.28
C PRO A 143 2.94 14.81 10.02
N ASP A 144 2.13 15.82 9.72
CA ASP A 144 0.90 16.11 10.45
C ASP A 144 -0.33 15.47 9.77
N SER A 145 -0.26 15.23 8.46
CA SER A 145 -1.36 14.71 7.63
C SER A 145 -1.93 13.39 8.16
N TRP A 146 -1.06 12.44 8.54
CA TRP A 146 -1.53 11.12 8.99
C TRP A 146 -2.37 11.19 10.25
N ASP A 147 -1.89 11.94 11.25
CA ASP A 147 -2.57 12.04 12.53
C ASP A 147 -3.90 12.81 12.37
N GLU A 148 -3.93 13.85 11.52
CA GLU A 148 -5.16 14.56 11.14
C GLU A 148 -6.18 13.63 10.46
N TRP A 149 -5.77 12.84 9.46
CA TRP A 149 -6.67 11.91 8.78
C TRP A 149 -7.17 10.80 9.68
N LEU A 150 -6.31 10.31 10.58
CA LEU A 150 -6.67 9.31 11.57
C LEU A 150 -7.73 9.86 12.53
N GLU A 151 -7.57 11.09 13.01
CA GLU A 151 -8.56 11.77 13.84
C GLU A 151 -9.88 12.03 13.09
N ASP A 152 -9.81 12.51 11.85
CA ASP A 152 -11.01 12.80 11.06
C ASP A 152 -11.80 11.53 10.73
N THR A 153 -11.11 10.44 10.39
CA THR A 153 -11.72 9.15 10.12
C THR A 153 -12.42 8.59 11.36
N LYS A 154 -11.78 8.71 12.54
CA LYS A 154 -12.40 8.34 13.84
C LYS A 154 -13.62 9.19 14.16
N ARG A 155 -13.56 10.49 13.85
CA ARG A 155 -14.63 11.47 14.13
C ARG A 155 -15.84 11.30 13.21
N THR A 156 -15.61 11.05 11.92
CA THR A 156 -16.67 11.05 10.89
C THR A 156 -17.14 9.64 10.52
N GLY A 157 -16.33 8.62 10.78
CA GLY A 157 -16.55 7.25 10.29
C GLY A 157 -16.41 7.11 8.77
N LYS A 158 -15.91 8.14 8.08
CA LYS A 158 -15.71 8.13 6.63
C LYS A 158 -14.25 7.77 6.32
N PRO A 159 -14.00 7.06 5.20
CA PRO A 159 -12.64 6.88 4.71
C PRO A 159 -11.99 8.23 4.40
N ALA A 160 -10.68 8.30 4.64
CA ALA A 160 -9.82 9.39 4.16
C ALA A 160 -9.89 9.50 2.64
#